data_AF-W8AIG8-F1
#
_entry.id   AF-W8AIG8-F1
#
_cell.length_a   1.000
_cell.length_b   1.000
_cell.length_c   1.000
_cell.angle_alpha   90.00
_cell.angle_beta   90.00
_cell.angle_gamma   90.00
#
_symmetry.space_group_name_H-M   'P 1'
#
loop_
_entity.id
_entity.type
_entity.pdbx_description
1 polymer ?
#
loop_
_entity_poly.entity_id
_entity_poly.type
_entity_poly.pdbx_seq_one_letter_code
_entity_poly.pdbx_strand_id
1 'polypeptide(L)'
;MRTVAAVIVSALLTFAVDGTTIAPRVEQVLPAEVSLARLNFLIGVAQLGALHENGTCCGRELETLLKAVAAKEFWSLKVLDSFGVAPKSFNWGNYFWFAPQWQCNDLNTPYVIAMSADYLRTYRFNPFNVTSPVRLRLTMVYMRFSTPRYIDVRLPYESIIHIGLCLPQSCSVASLRRYTDEYFQRGDFTMQREWELQMHAVAARVPSFGLNFFQQTGTLIAIAILTTLVLLIALAEIVHRSKEQLKLQQFMHTKAPIATTKASTVHMENFPVQPPRDTCAAESSTTEELLLCFRLSENFKRALQLESASSNSNFLCVIAGVRSIICLWVSTFHVYYYSVFALSNAPMLFVAMGNFLNQPLLQAIFFVDVFFVISALLLVYNFLSSQTRLKEIRNNNFPQNMRLFGRLLLQRYMRLTPMLIITMVLTDVIYDLINTYSPFYLGANSGYYCKQRWWHNVLYIQNFLDMKDICCSWTWYLACEMQFYILITALLFLYAKSERFAKISFVTLVVGFPVVGWLCNYYNGITFDIDKLHSTLNQLYVKPWVRINPYLGGALCGWLLHNNSQRRHQRYHNHQQEPQSEQQQKPQPQPQTQTDSHVQR
;
A
#
# COMPACT_ATOMS: atom_id res chain seq x y z
N MET A 1 66.29 -9.68 13.57
CA MET A 1 65.23 -10.61 13.13
C MET A 1 64.74 -10.30 11.71
N ARG A 2 65.66 -10.24 10.72
CA ARG A 2 65.30 -10.14 9.28
C ARG A 2 66.14 -11.06 8.38
N THR A 3 66.96 -11.93 8.97
CA THR A 3 67.85 -12.86 8.26
C THR A 3 67.55 -14.34 8.54
N VAL A 4 66.63 -14.65 9.46
CA VAL A 4 66.18 -16.04 9.75
C VAL A 4 64.92 -16.41 8.96
N ALA A 5 64.11 -15.43 8.54
CA ALA A 5 62.87 -15.68 7.81
C ALA A 5 63.07 -16.05 6.32
N ALA A 6 64.21 -15.68 5.72
CA ALA A 6 64.47 -15.95 4.30
C ALA A 6 64.96 -17.39 4.03
N VAL A 7 65.57 -18.04 5.02
CA VAL A 7 66.10 -19.41 4.89
C VAL A 7 64.99 -20.46 5.05
N ILE A 8 63.95 -20.17 5.83
CA ILE A 8 62.81 -21.08 6.05
C ILE A 8 61.87 -21.13 4.83
N VAL A 9 61.78 -20.04 4.06
CA VAL A 9 60.91 -19.97 2.87
C VAL A 9 61.51 -20.71 1.65
N SER A 10 62.84 -20.81 1.53
CA SER A 10 63.48 -21.59 0.44
C SER A 10 63.50 -23.11 0.68
N ALA A 11 63.49 -23.55 1.95
CA ALA A 11 63.50 -24.98 2.28
C ALA A 11 62.11 -25.65 2.15
N LEU A 12 61.02 -24.87 2.18
CA LEU A 12 59.65 -25.37 2.00
C LEU A 12 59.19 -25.44 0.53
N LEU A 13 59.97 -24.89 -0.41
CA LEU A 13 59.65 -24.90 -1.85
C LEU A 13 60.32 -26.05 -2.63
N THR A 14 61.07 -26.94 -1.97
CA THR A 14 61.82 -28.03 -2.63
C THR A 14 61.37 -29.45 -2.24
N PHE A 15 60.33 -29.61 -1.42
CA PHE A 15 59.80 -30.92 -0.98
C PHE A 15 58.32 -31.16 -1.35
N ALA A 16 57.89 -30.69 -2.52
CA ALA A 16 56.58 -31.03 -3.08
C ALA A 16 56.68 -31.38 -4.57
N VAL A 17 57.53 -32.34 -4.89
CA VAL A 17 57.45 -33.08 -6.16
C VAL A 17 57.42 -34.55 -5.79
N ASP A 18 56.24 -35.01 -5.40
CA ASP A 18 55.94 -36.44 -5.39
C ASP A 18 54.76 -36.70 -6.34
N GLY A 19 55.02 -37.58 -7.29
CA GLY A 19 54.18 -37.83 -8.45
C GLY A 19 52.82 -38.39 -8.09
N THR A 20 51.81 -37.54 -8.09
CA THR A 20 50.44 -37.98 -8.36
C THR A 20 50.20 -37.87 -9.86
N THR A 21 50.22 -39.00 -10.55
CA THR A 21 49.65 -39.16 -11.89
C THR A 21 48.19 -38.70 -11.84
N ILE A 22 47.95 -37.45 -12.23
CA ILE A 22 46.62 -36.95 -12.54
C ILE A 22 46.20 -37.67 -13.81
N ALA A 23 45.43 -38.75 -13.65
CA ALA A 23 44.70 -39.33 -14.76
C ALA A 23 43.87 -38.20 -15.38
N PRO A 24 43.97 -37.94 -16.70
CA PRO A 24 43.09 -36.98 -17.33
C PRO A 24 41.67 -37.50 -17.10
N ARG A 25 40.85 -36.73 -16.38
CA ARG A 25 39.42 -36.97 -16.32
C ARG A 25 38.96 -36.87 -17.77
N VAL A 26 38.78 -38.03 -18.41
CA VAL A 26 38.14 -38.15 -19.71
C VAL A 26 36.73 -37.64 -19.50
N GLU A 27 36.53 -36.35 -19.74
CA GLU A 27 35.22 -35.79 -19.99
C GLU A 27 34.76 -36.50 -21.26
N GLN A 28 33.90 -37.52 -21.07
CA GLN A 28 33.24 -38.17 -22.19
C GLN A 28 32.61 -37.04 -23.01
N VAL A 29 33.09 -36.88 -24.25
CA VAL A 29 32.48 -35.98 -25.23
C VAL A 29 31.08 -36.53 -25.46
N LEU A 30 30.13 -36.03 -24.66
CA LEU A 30 28.72 -36.25 -24.91
C LEU A 30 28.38 -35.69 -26.30
N PRO A 31 27.38 -36.25 -26.99
CA PRO A 31 26.91 -35.69 -28.25
C PRO A 31 26.73 -34.17 -28.11
N ALA A 32 27.18 -33.39 -29.10
CA ALA A 32 27.16 -31.93 -29.03
C ALA A 32 25.78 -31.36 -28.60
N GLU A 33 24.71 -32.06 -28.96
CA GLU A 33 23.33 -31.76 -28.57
C GLU A 33 23.06 -31.91 -27.06
N VAL A 34 23.63 -32.91 -26.39
CA VAL A 34 23.47 -33.10 -24.93
C VAL A 34 24.34 -32.10 -24.16
N SER A 35 25.51 -31.74 -24.70
CA SER A 35 26.32 -30.64 -24.13
C SER A 35 25.60 -29.30 -24.25
N LEU A 36 24.91 -29.04 -25.37
CA LEU A 36 24.18 -27.80 -25.59
C LEU A 36 22.90 -27.72 -24.75
N ALA A 37 22.21 -28.83 -24.52
CA ALA A 37 21.08 -28.92 -23.59
C ALA A 37 21.47 -28.58 -22.15
N ARG A 38 22.66 -28.96 -21.70
CA ARG A 38 23.19 -28.62 -20.36
C ARG A 38 23.55 -27.15 -20.19
N LEU A 39 23.88 -26.47 -21.29
CA LEU A 39 24.25 -25.05 -21.31
C LEU A 39 23.06 -24.14 -21.59
N ASN A 40 22.10 -24.60 -22.39
CA ASN A 40 20.90 -23.86 -22.73
C ASN A 40 19.65 -24.72 -22.44
N PHE A 41 18.96 -24.36 -21.36
CA PHE A 41 17.78 -25.09 -20.93
C PHE A 41 16.60 -25.00 -21.93
N LEU A 42 16.60 -24.08 -22.91
CA LEU A 42 15.65 -24.12 -24.03
C LEU A 42 15.67 -25.48 -24.70
N ILE A 43 16.87 -25.97 -25.03
CA ILE A 43 17.04 -27.19 -25.82
C ILE A 43 16.58 -28.39 -25.00
N GLY A 44 16.95 -28.45 -23.72
CA GLY A 44 16.50 -29.53 -22.83
C GLY A 44 14.99 -29.55 -22.64
N VAL A 45 14.37 -28.39 -22.42
CA VAL A 45 12.90 -28.26 -22.29
C VAL A 45 12.20 -28.61 -23.61
N ALA A 46 12.71 -28.15 -24.75
CA ALA A 46 12.14 -28.44 -26.06
C ALA A 46 12.30 -29.92 -26.47
N GLN A 47 13.42 -30.55 -26.16
CA GLN A 47 13.65 -32.00 -26.38
C GLN A 47 12.65 -32.84 -25.57
N LEU A 48 12.46 -32.51 -24.29
CA LEU A 48 11.47 -33.18 -23.45
C LEU A 48 10.05 -32.93 -23.92
N GLY A 49 9.73 -31.71 -24.35
CA GLY A 49 8.45 -31.37 -24.94
C GLY A 49 8.16 -32.20 -26.19
N ALA A 50 9.11 -32.28 -27.13
CA ALA A 50 8.99 -33.07 -28.35
C ALA A 50 8.76 -34.57 -28.07
N LEU A 51 9.48 -35.13 -27.09
CA LEU A 51 9.30 -36.51 -26.63
C LEU A 51 7.90 -36.77 -26.05
N HIS A 52 7.41 -35.87 -25.19
CA HIS A 52 6.12 -36.04 -24.50
C HIS A 52 4.90 -35.74 -25.39
N GLU A 53 5.07 -34.88 -26.38
CA GLU A 53 4.03 -34.42 -27.30
C GLU A 53 4.15 -35.12 -28.66
N ASN A 54 4.69 -36.34 -28.68
CA ASN A 54 4.91 -37.11 -29.90
C ASN A 54 3.59 -37.27 -30.69
N GLY A 55 3.62 -36.92 -31.97
CA GLY A 55 2.46 -36.95 -32.85
C GLY A 55 1.50 -35.76 -32.73
N THR A 56 1.69 -34.82 -31.78
CA THR A 56 0.88 -33.60 -31.70
C THR A 56 1.44 -32.46 -32.57
N CYS A 57 0.68 -31.38 -32.74
CA CYS A 57 1.18 -30.20 -33.44
C CYS A 57 2.39 -29.56 -32.71
N CYS A 58 2.29 -29.43 -31.39
CA CYS A 58 3.36 -28.91 -30.54
C CYS A 58 4.63 -29.76 -30.65
N GLY A 59 4.53 -31.08 -30.60
CA GLY A 59 5.70 -31.97 -30.75
C GLY A 59 6.43 -31.77 -32.08
N ARG A 60 5.68 -31.72 -33.20
CA ARG A 60 6.26 -31.50 -34.54
C ARG A 60 6.89 -30.11 -34.69
N GLU A 61 6.27 -29.09 -34.13
CA GLU A 61 6.80 -27.72 -34.13
C GLU A 61 8.07 -27.60 -33.28
N LEU A 62 8.13 -28.28 -32.13
CA LEU A 62 9.32 -28.37 -31.28
C LEU A 62 10.46 -29.13 -31.97
N GLU A 63 10.18 -30.24 -32.65
CA GLU A 63 11.17 -30.95 -33.46
C GLU A 63 11.73 -30.08 -34.59
N THR A 64 10.86 -29.30 -35.24
CA THR A 64 11.27 -28.36 -36.30
C THR A 64 12.21 -27.30 -35.74
N LEU A 65 11.88 -26.75 -34.56
CA LEU A 65 12.75 -25.81 -33.85
C LEU A 65 14.10 -26.44 -33.51
N LEU A 66 14.12 -27.66 -32.96
CA LEU A 66 15.37 -28.35 -32.59
C LEU A 66 16.26 -28.62 -33.81
N LYS A 67 15.67 -29.07 -34.93
CA LYS A 67 16.40 -29.28 -36.19
C LYS A 67 16.98 -27.97 -36.73
N ALA A 68 16.21 -26.88 -36.68
CA ALA A 68 16.68 -25.56 -37.13
C ALA A 68 17.80 -25.00 -36.25
N VAL A 69 17.72 -25.21 -34.93
CA VAL A 69 18.81 -24.86 -33.99
C VAL A 69 20.08 -25.65 -34.32
N ALA A 70 19.96 -26.96 -34.56
CA ALA A 70 21.10 -27.80 -34.96
C ALA A 70 21.70 -27.35 -36.31
N ALA A 71 20.85 -26.95 -37.27
CA ALA A 71 21.25 -26.39 -38.56
C ALA A 71 21.75 -24.93 -38.49
N LYS A 72 21.66 -24.27 -37.32
CA LYS A 72 22.03 -22.86 -37.09
C LYS A 72 21.29 -21.90 -38.03
N GLU A 73 20.02 -22.16 -38.29
CA GLU A 73 19.18 -21.26 -39.09
C GLU A 73 18.97 -19.94 -38.35
N PHE A 74 19.02 -18.82 -39.06
CA PHE A 74 19.02 -17.50 -38.43
C PHE A 74 17.79 -17.21 -37.56
N TRP A 75 16.60 -17.63 -38.00
CA TRP A 75 15.38 -17.47 -37.19
C TRP A 75 15.47 -18.25 -35.88
N SER A 76 16.06 -19.45 -35.87
CA SER A 76 16.23 -20.28 -34.67
C SER A 76 17.24 -19.68 -33.70
N LEU A 77 18.27 -19.00 -34.22
CA LEU A 77 19.22 -18.22 -33.41
C LEU A 77 18.52 -17.02 -32.74
N LYS A 78 17.58 -16.36 -33.45
CA LYS A 78 16.73 -15.33 -32.84
C LYS A 78 15.83 -15.91 -31.74
N VAL A 79 15.33 -17.14 -31.88
CA VAL A 79 14.58 -17.83 -30.80
C VAL A 79 15.45 -18.06 -29.57
N LEU A 80 16.70 -18.51 -29.76
CA LEU A 80 17.67 -18.67 -28.68
C LEU A 80 17.96 -17.35 -27.96
N ASP A 81 18.06 -16.24 -28.69
CA ASP A 81 18.25 -14.89 -28.13
C ASP A 81 17.00 -14.36 -27.41
N SER A 82 15.82 -14.81 -27.85
CA SER A 82 14.52 -14.45 -27.28
C SER A 82 14.13 -15.31 -26.08
N PHE A 83 15.02 -16.17 -25.58
CA PHE A 83 14.75 -17.10 -24.49
C PHE A 83 15.29 -16.59 -23.15
N GLY A 84 14.73 -17.10 -22.05
CA GLY A 84 15.21 -16.76 -20.71
C GLY A 84 16.64 -17.27 -20.50
N VAL A 85 17.46 -16.48 -19.81
CA VAL A 85 18.84 -16.83 -19.47
C VAL A 85 19.06 -16.58 -17.98
N ALA A 86 19.86 -17.44 -17.35
CA ALA A 86 20.29 -17.24 -15.97
C ALA A 86 21.12 -15.94 -15.85
N PRO A 87 20.68 -14.96 -15.03
CA PRO A 87 21.36 -13.70 -14.93
C PRO A 87 22.59 -13.79 -14.01
N LYS A 88 23.45 -12.77 -14.09
CA LYS A 88 24.50 -12.54 -13.11
C LYS A 88 23.89 -12.10 -11.77
N SER A 89 24.69 -12.22 -10.71
CA SER A 89 24.32 -11.80 -9.35
C SER A 89 23.23 -12.65 -8.71
N PHE A 90 23.20 -13.96 -8.99
CA PHE A 90 22.27 -14.90 -8.35
C PHE A 90 22.34 -14.83 -6.82
N ASN A 91 23.55 -14.84 -6.25
CA ASN A 91 23.79 -14.68 -4.80
C ASN A 91 23.24 -13.39 -4.19
N TRP A 92 23.10 -12.34 -5.00
CA TRP A 92 22.59 -11.05 -4.53
C TRP A 92 21.09 -10.93 -4.71
N GLY A 93 20.38 -11.98 -5.14
CA GLY A 93 18.92 -12.00 -5.28
C GLY A 93 18.40 -11.63 -6.67
N ASN A 94 19.17 -11.88 -7.72
CA ASN A 94 18.68 -11.74 -9.10
C ASN A 94 18.15 -13.08 -9.63
N TYR A 95 16.83 -13.29 -9.53
CA TYR A 95 16.17 -14.55 -9.89
C TYR A 95 15.35 -14.47 -11.19
N PHE A 96 15.42 -13.35 -11.92
CA PHE A 96 14.61 -13.14 -13.11
C PHE A 96 15.34 -13.66 -14.35
N TRP A 97 14.97 -14.87 -14.80
CA TRP A 97 15.45 -15.46 -16.04
C TRP A 97 14.52 -15.04 -17.18
N PHE A 98 14.36 -13.72 -17.32
CA PHE A 98 13.39 -13.12 -18.22
C PHE A 98 13.80 -13.24 -19.67
N ALA A 99 12.81 -13.59 -20.49
CA ALA A 99 12.86 -13.46 -21.94
C ALA A 99 12.19 -12.14 -22.34
N PRO A 100 12.79 -11.34 -23.24
CA PRO A 100 12.16 -10.11 -23.71
C PRO A 100 10.91 -10.43 -24.57
N GLN A 101 9.74 -10.02 -24.09
CA GLN A 101 8.46 -10.29 -24.78
C GLN A 101 8.43 -9.76 -26.21
N TRP A 102 9.00 -8.58 -26.44
CA TRP A 102 9.06 -7.97 -27.76
C TRP A 102 9.92 -8.77 -28.74
N GLN A 103 11.04 -9.37 -28.30
CA GLN A 103 11.86 -10.23 -29.16
C GLN A 103 11.12 -11.49 -29.58
N CYS A 104 10.37 -12.11 -28.65
CA CYS A 104 9.53 -13.26 -28.98
C CYS A 104 8.41 -12.89 -29.98
N ASN A 105 7.87 -11.66 -29.91
CA ASN A 105 6.87 -11.18 -30.85
C ASN A 105 7.46 -10.82 -32.23
N ASP A 106 8.70 -10.32 -32.29
CA ASP A 106 9.42 -10.00 -33.54
C ASP A 106 9.56 -11.23 -34.46
N LEU A 107 9.70 -12.42 -33.86
CA LEU A 107 9.74 -13.70 -34.58
C LEU A 107 8.43 -14.04 -35.30
N ASN A 108 7.30 -13.50 -34.85
CA ASN A 108 6.00 -13.69 -35.50
C ASN A 108 5.69 -12.57 -36.50
N THR A 109 5.96 -11.33 -36.09
CA THR A 109 5.69 -10.12 -36.86
C THR A 109 6.92 -9.22 -36.79
N PRO A 110 7.69 -9.11 -37.89
CA PRO A 110 8.99 -8.47 -37.85
C PRO A 110 8.86 -6.96 -37.63
N TYR A 111 9.70 -6.39 -36.77
CA TYR A 111 9.81 -4.94 -36.63
C TYR A 111 10.63 -4.38 -37.78
N VAL A 112 9.98 -3.63 -38.67
CA VAL A 112 10.62 -3.07 -39.86
C VAL A 112 11.41 -1.82 -39.48
N ILE A 113 12.72 -1.83 -39.78
CA ILE A 113 13.57 -0.64 -39.72
C ILE A 113 13.86 -0.19 -41.15
N ALA A 114 13.50 1.06 -41.48
CA ALA A 114 13.85 1.68 -42.75
C ALA A 114 15.36 1.94 -42.80
N MET A 115 16.06 1.23 -43.66
CA MET A 115 17.50 1.32 -43.82
C MET A 115 17.82 1.98 -45.17
N SER A 116 18.63 3.06 -45.17
CA SER A 116 19.07 3.71 -46.43
C SER A 116 19.85 2.71 -47.31
N ALA A 117 19.62 2.79 -48.62
CA ALA A 117 20.31 2.00 -49.63
C ALA A 117 21.75 2.48 -49.93
N ASP A 118 22.12 3.68 -49.45
CA ASP A 118 23.40 4.34 -49.75
C ASP A 118 24.58 3.72 -48.99
N TYR A 119 24.30 2.92 -47.95
CA TYR A 119 25.30 2.26 -47.14
C TYR A 119 25.37 0.76 -47.47
N LEU A 120 26.53 0.31 -47.95
CA LEU A 120 26.85 -1.10 -48.18
C LEU A 120 26.88 -1.85 -46.83
N ARG A 121 25.97 -2.80 -46.65
CA ARG A 121 25.91 -3.65 -45.45
C ARG A 121 26.33 -5.08 -45.81
N THR A 122 27.23 -5.65 -45.03
CA THR A 122 27.83 -7.00 -45.21
C THR A 122 26.97 -8.15 -44.65
N TYR A 123 25.72 -7.90 -44.25
CA TYR A 123 24.87 -8.94 -43.70
C TYR A 123 24.44 -9.95 -44.79
N ARG A 124 24.65 -11.25 -44.53
CA ARG A 124 24.18 -12.34 -45.41
C ARG A 124 22.65 -12.41 -45.51
N PHE A 125 21.94 -11.92 -44.49
CA PHE A 125 20.47 -11.83 -44.39
C PHE A 125 20.08 -10.57 -43.62
N ASN A 126 18.95 -9.94 -43.96
CA ASN A 126 18.44 -8.79 -43.20
C ASN A 126 17.87 -9.28 -41.85
N PRO A 127 18.49 -8.96 -40.70
CA PRO A 127 18.10 -9.52 -39.41
C PRO A 127 16.68 -9.11 -38.96
N PHE A 128 16.18 -8.00 -39.51
CA PHE A 128 14.88 -7.42 -39.19
C PHE A 128 13.73 -7.98 -40.04
N ASN A 129 14.01 -8.80 -41.07
CA ASN A 129 12.97 -9.35 -41.95
C ASN A 129 12.90 -10.89 -41.90
N VAL A 130 13.50 -11.50 -40.89
CA VAL A 130 13.48 -12.95 -40.69
C VAL A 130 12.51 -13.29 -39.57
N THR A 131 11.46 -14.03 -39.93
CA THR A 131 10.45 -14.58 -39.03
C THR A 131 10.61 -16.08 -38.85
N SER A 132 10.02 -16.61 -37.78
CA SER A 132 9.90 -18.03 -37.54
C SER A 132 8.82 -18.64 -38.44
N PRO A 133 9.05 -19.85 -39.01
CA PRO A 133 8.01 -20.57 -39.76
C PRO A 133 6.87 -21.06 -38.85
N VAL A 134 7.12 -21.12 -37.54
CA VAL A 134 6.16 -21.51 -36.50
C VAL A 134 5.78 -20.27 -35.69
N ARG A 135 4.49 -20.13 -35.33
CA ARG A 135 4.07 -19.07 -34.41
C ARG A 135 4.55 -19.36 -32.99
N LEU A 136 5.28 -18.42 -32.40
CA LEU A 136 5.86 -18.53 -31.06
C LEU A 136 5.08 -17.66 -30.07
N ARG A 137 5.16 -18.01 -28.79
CA ARG A 137 4.53 -17.27 -27.70
C ARG A 137 5.40 -17.33 -26.45
N LEU A 138 5.57 -16.19 -25.80
CA LEU A 138 6.20 -16.11 -24.50
C LEU A 138 5.31 -16.76 -23.43
N THR A 139 5.83 -17.76 -22.74
CA THR A 139 5.21 -18.38 -21.56
C THR A 139 6.16 -18.24 -20.37
N MET A 140 5.66 -17.67 -19.29
CA MET A 140 6.39 -17.55 -18.03
C MET A 140 6.17 -18.80 -17.19
N VAL A 141 7.23 -19.42 -16.70
CA VAL A 141 7.21 -20.53 -15.74
C VAL A 141 7.87 -20.06 -14.44
N TYR A 142 7.20 -20.32 -13.32
CA TYR A 142 7.61 -19.88 -12.00
C TYR A 142 8.10 -21.09 -11.20
N MET A 143 9.37 -21.09 -10.84
CA MET A 143 10.03 -22.18 -10.16
C MET A 143 10.37 -21.77 -8.73
N ARG A 144 9.84 -22.50 -7.74
CA ARG A 144 10.34 -22.40 -6.37
C ARG A 144 11.68 -23.12 -6.31
N PHE A 145 12.66 -22.54 -5.61
CA PHE A 145 13.98 -23.15 -5.49
C PHE A 145 14.45 -23.25 -4.04
N SER A 146 15.36 -24.19 -3.79
CA SER A 146 16.13 -24.32 -2.56
C SER A 146 17.59 -24.65 -2.88
N THR A 147 18.53 -24.12 -2.10
CA THR A 147 19.96 -24.40 -2.25
C THR A 147 20.67 -24.22 -0.90
N PRO A 148 21.67 -25.07 -0.58
CA PRO A 148 22.49 -24.92 0.63
C PRO A 148 23.50 -23.77 0.54
N ARG A 149 23.75 -23.21 -0.65
CA ARG A 149 24.76 -22.17 -0.90
C ARG A 149 24.21 -20.74 -0.79
N TYR A 150 22.95 -20.59 -0.39
CA TYR A 150 22.23 -19.33 -0.29
C TYR A 150 21.98 -18.94 1.17
N ILE A 151 22.10 -17.64 1.46
CA ILE A 151 21.60 -17.07 2.71
C ILE A 151 20.12 -16.76 2.50
N ASP A 152 19.26 -17.60 3.07
CA ASP A 152 17.82 -17.33 3.13
C ASP A 152 17.55 -16.15 4.06
N VAL A 153 17.64 -14.95 3.50
CA VAL A 153 17.12 -13.76 4.15
C VAL A 153 15.61 -14.00 4.20
N ARG A 154 15.07 -14.24 5.40
CA ARG A 154 13.64 -14.47 5.64
C ARG A 154 12.83 -13.22 5.31
N LEU A 155 12.65 -12.99 4.03
CA LEU A 155 11.93 -11.85 3.48
C LEU A 155 10.45 -12.22 3.40
N PRO A 156 9.55 -11.22 3.44
CA PRO A 156 8.10 -11.46 3.47
C PRO A 156 7.54 -12.02 2.15
N TYR A 157 8.38 -12.40 1.19
CA TYR A 157 7.99 -12.90 -0.13
C TYR A 157 8.73 -14.21 -0.46
N GLU A 158 8.08 -15.03 -1.29
CA GLU A 158 8.62 -16.30 -1.72
C GLU A 158 9.74 -16.10 -2.76
N SER A 159 10.90 -16.71 -2.54
CA SER A 159 12.00 -16.73 -3.51
C SER A 159 11.65 -17.66 -4.67
N ILE A 160 11.32 -17.07 -5.81
CA ILE A 160 10.88 -17.76 -7.03
C ILE A 160 11.77 -17.30 -8.19
N ILE A 161 12.16 -18.24 -9.03
CA ILE A 161 12.84 -17.98 -10.29
C ILE A 161 11.77 -17.84 -11.39
N HIS A 162 11.78 -16.71 -12.10
CA HIS A 162 10.82 -16.43 -13.16
C HIS A 162 11.48 -16.70 -14.52
N ILE A 163 11.08 -17.78 -15.16
CA ILE A 163 11.68 -18.26 -16.41
C ILE A 163 10.79 -17.90 -17.59
N GLY A 164 11.31 -17.13 -18.54
CA GLY A 164 10.62 -16.83 -19.79
C GLY A 164 10.95 -17.84 -20.88
N LEU A 165 9.93 -18.49 -21.44
CA LEU A 165 10.07 -19.47 -22.52
C LEU A 165 9.39 -18.93 -23.80
N CYS A 166 10.17 -18.62 -24.83
CA CYS A 166 9.63 -18.32 -26.17
C CYS A 166 9.52 -19.62 -26.98
N LEU A 167 8.35 -20.27 -26.93
CA LEU A 167 8.09 -21.60 -27.53
C LEU A 167 6.84 -21.57 -28.43
N PRO A 168 6.61 -22.60 -29.26
CA PRO A 168 5.45 -22.65 -30.15
C PRO A 168 4.12 -22.41 -29.46
N GLN A 169 3.26 -21.58 -30.08
CA GLN A 169 1.96 -21.19 -29.54
C GLN A 169 1.00 -22.39 -29.41
N SER A 170 1.19 -23.42 -30.22
CA SER A 170 0.42 -24.68 -30.16
C SER A 170 0.62 -25.45 -28.87
N CYS A 171 1.73 -25.22 -28.15
CA CYS A 171 2.02 -25.89 -26.89
C CYS A 171 1.13 -25.35 -25.76
N SER A 172 0.51 -26.27 -25.03
CA SER A 172 -0.35 -25.92 -23.89
C SER A 172 0.49 -25.43 -22.70
N VAL A 173 -0.03 -24.47 -21.94
CA VAL A 173 0.66 -23.93 -20.75
C VAL A 173 0.85 -25.01 -19.67
N ALA A 174 -0.11 -25.92 -19.54
CA ALA A 174 -0.04 -27.03 -18.59
C ALA A 174 1.04 -28.05 -18.98
N SER A 175 1.13 -28.38 -20.28
CA SER A 175 2.22 -29.23 -20.78
C SER A 175 3.56 -28.53 -20.56
N LEU A 176 3.69 -27.24 -20.96
CA LEU A 176 4.90 -26.41 -20.77
C LEU A 176 5.42 -26.45 -19.34
N ARG A 177 4.52 -26.29 -18.36
CA ARG A 177 4.85 -26.42 -16.95
C ARG A 177 5.43 -27.79 -16.62
N ARG A 178 4.80 -28.87 -17.10
CA ARG A 178 5.16 -30.25 -16.75
C ARG A 178 6.56 -30.63 -17.22
N TYR A 179 6.89 -30.44 -18.50
CA TYR A 179 8.21 -30.82 -18.99
C TYR A 179 9.31 -29.84 -18.57
N THR A 180 8.97 -28.57 -18.29
CA THR A 180 9.94 -27.65 -17.65
C THR A 180 10.26 -28.11 -16.23
N ASP A 181 9.25 -28.51 -15.45
CA ASP A 181 9.44 -29.07 -14.10
C ASP A 181 10.31 -30.33 -14.15
N GLU A 182 9.99 -31.27 -15.03
CA GLU A 182 10.76 -32.51 -15.20
C GLU A 182 12.22 -32.24 -15.62
N TYR A 183 12.45 -31.30 -16.55
CA TYR A 183 13.80 -30.92 -16.95
C TYR A 183 14.64 -30.44 -15.77
N PHE A 184 14.10 -29.51 -14.98
CA PHE A 184 14.82 -28.96 -13.83
C PHE A 184 14.90 -29.97 -12.66
N GLN A 185 13.98 -30.93 -12.53
CA GLN A 185 14.11 -32.00 -11.55
C GLN A 185 15.27 -32.97 -11.84
N ARG A 186 15.66 -33.13 -13.11
CA ARG A 186 16.84 -33.93 -13.48
C ARG A 186 18.15 -33.30 -13.01
N GLY A 187 18.18 -31.98 -12.81
CA GLY A 187 19.36 -31.27 -12.33
C GLY A 187 20.52 -31.23 -13.33
N ASP A 188 20.24 -31.40 -14.62
CA ASP A 188 21.26 -31.47 -15.67
C ASP A 188 21.80 -30.08 -16.09
N PHE A 189 21.08 -29.00 -15.78
CA PHE A 189 21.49 -27.65 -16.14
C PHE A 189 22.74 -27.23 -15.36
N THR A 190 23.72 -26.64 -16.06
CA THR A 190 25.03 -26.29 -15.49
C THR A 190 24.90 -25.47 -14.21
N MET A 191 24.07 -24.43 -14.22
CA MET A 191 23.83 -23.61 -13.02
C MET A 191 23.19 -24.41 -11.88
N GLN A 192 22.27 -25.35 -12.15
CA GLN A 192 21.69 -26.16 -11.08
C GLN A 192 22.72 -27.02 -10.38
N ARG A 193 23.69 -27.56 -11.12
CA ARG A 193 24.77 -28.38 -10.56
C ARG A 193 25.76 -27.54 -9.77
N GLU A 194 26.15 -26.38 -10.30
CA GLU A 194 27.09 -25.48 -9.63
C GLU A 194 26.52 -24.90 -8.33
N TRP A 195 25.22 -24.64 -8.31
CA TRP A 195 24.53 -24.00 -7.18
C TRP A 195 23.72 -24.97 -6.32
N GLU A 196 23.73 -26.26 -6.66
CA GLU A 196 22.92 -27.30 -5.99
C GLU A 196 21.44 -26.89 -5.87
N LEU A 197 20.87 -26.37 -6.97
CA LEU A 197 19.51 -25.83 -7.01
C LEU A 197 18.48 -26.95 -7.18
N GLN A 198 17.69 -27.18 -6.15
CA GLN A 198 16.46 -27.96 -6.22
C GLN A 198 15.33 -27.04 -6.69
N MET A 199 14.72 -27.34 -7.84
CA MET A 199 13.74 -26.46 -8.48
C MET A 199 12.44 -27.23 -8.74
N HIS A 200 11.30 -26.60 -8.44
CA HIS A 200 9.96 -27.16 -8.67
C HIS A 200 8.98 -26.12 -9.23
N ALA A 201 8.19 -26.51 -10.24
CA ALA A 201 7.26 -25.61 -10.92
C ALA A 201 5.99 -25.33 -10.09
N VAL A 202 5.82 -24.07 -9.69
CA VAL A 202 4.65 -23.58 -8.95
C VAL A 202 3.49 -23.25 -9.87
N ALA A 203 3.78 -22.52 -10.96
CA ALA A 203 2.78 -22.06 -11.89
C ALA A 203 3.42 -21.74 -13.26
N ALA A 204 2.60 -21.71 -14.30
CA ALA A 204 2.99 -21.22 -15.62
C ALA A 204 1.84 -20.38 -16.19
N ARG A 205 2.17 -19.30 -16.90
CA ARG A 205 1.18 -18.40 -17.51
C ARG A 205 1.72 -17.68 -18.74
N VAL A 206 0.80 -17.19 -19.56
CA VAL A 206 1.12 -16.31 -20.68
C VAL A 206 0.80 -14.87 -20.27
N PRO A 207 1.78 -13.95 -20.28
CA PRO A 207 1.55 -12.53 -20.01
C PRO A 207 0.89 -11.88 -21.24
N SER A 208 -0.45 -11.93 -21.30
CA SER A 208 -1.21 -11.39 -22.44
C SER A 208 -2.60 -10.89 -22.05
N PHE A 209 -3.10 -9.87 -22.76
CA PHE A 209 -4.48 -9.40 -22.59
C PHE A 209 -5.48 -10.38 -23.18
N GLY A 210 -6.38 -10.84 -22.33
CA GLY A 210 -7.54 -11.63 -22.71
C GLY A 210 -8.80 -11.04 -22.08
N LEU A 211 -9.92 -11.13 -22.79
CA LEU A 211 -11.22 -10.70 -22.29
C LEU A 211 -11.65 -11.46 -21.02
N ASN A 212 -11.04 -12.63 -20.75
CA ASN A 212 -11.23 -13.41 -19.54
C ASN A 212 -10.92 -12.62 -18.25
N PHE A 213 -10.10 -11.56 -18.33
CA PHE A 213 -9.88 -10.64 -17.21
C PHE A 213 -11.19 -10.00 -16.70
N PHE A 214 -12.12 -9.66 -17.61
CA PHE A 214 -13.41 -9.08 -17.24
C PHE A 214 -14.36 -10.08 -16.57
N GLN A 215 -14.06 -11.38 -16.64
CA GLN A 215 -14.85 -12.43 -15.98
C GLN A 215 -14.41 -12.66 -14.52
N GLN A 216 -13.32 -12.04 -14.07
CA GLN A 216 -12.86 -12.16 -12.68
C GLN A 216 -13.82 -11.44 -11.72
N THR A 217 -14.10 -12.09 -10.59
CA THR A 217 -15.08 -11.61 -9.60
C THR A 217 -14.78 -10.19 -9.11
N GLY A 218 -13.51 -9.87 -8.81
CA GLY A 218 -13.10 -8.53 -8.39
C GLY A 218 -13.39 -7.47 -9.44
N THR A 219 -13.07 -7.76 -10.71
CA THR A 219 -13.34 -6.89 -11.86
C THR A 219 -14.83 -6.67 -12.08
N LEU A 220 -15.65 -7.72 -11.97
CA LEU A 220 -17.11 -7.61 -12.08
C LEU A 220 -17.70 -6.74 -10.97
N ILE A 221 -17.26 -6.92 -9.72
CA ILE A 221 -17.68 -6.09 -8.58
C ILE A 221 -17.25 -4.64 -8.80
N ALA A 222 -16.02 -4.40 -9.25
CA ALA A 222 -15.52 -3.06 -9.52
C ALA A 222 -16.32 -2.36 -10.63
N ILE A 223 -16.66 -3.07 -11.71
CA ILE A 223 -17.51 -2.56 -12.78
C ILE A 223 -18.90 -2.22 -12.23
N ALA A 224 -19.51 -3.08 -11.42
CA ALA A 224 -20.81 -2.82 -10.80
C ALA A 224 -20.77 -1.59 -9.86
N ILE A 225 -19.72 -1.44 -9.05
CA ILE A 225 -19.54 -0.26 -8.18
C ILE A 225 -19.34 1.00 -9.02
N LEU A 226 -18.53 0.94 -10.07
CA LEU A 226 -18.27 2.10 -10.93
C LEU A 226 -19.53 2.52 -11.69
N THR A 227 -20.28 1.57 -12.26
CA THR A 227 -21.52 1.87 -12.99
C THR A 227 -22.59 2.44 -12.07
N THR A 228 -22.74 1.89 -10.86
CA THR A 228 -23.67 2.43 -9.86
C THR A 228 -23.27 3.83 -9.40
N LEU A 229 -21.98 4.11 -9.17
CA LEU A 229 -21.51 5.46 -8.82
C LEU A 229 -21.75 6.46 -9.95
N VAL A 230 -21.45 6.09 -11.20
CA VAL A 230 -21.70 6.95 -12.37
C VAL A 230 -23.19 7.22 -12.53
N LEU A 231 -24.05 6.21 -12.32
CA LEU A 231 -25.50 6.37 -12.35
C LEU A 231 -25.98 7.34 -11.25
N LEU A 232 -25.49 7.18 -10.02
CA LEU A 232 -25.85 8.08 -8.91
C LEU A 232 -25.40 9.52 -9.16
N ILE A 233 -24.19 9.72 -9.71
CA ILE A 233 -23.68 11.05 -10.09
C ILE A 233 -24.57 11.67 -11.18
N ALA A 234 -24.92 10.90 -12.21
CA ALA A 234 -25.78 11.37 -13.30
C ALA A 234 -27.18 11.73 -12.80
N LEU A 235 -27.80 10.87 -11.99
CA LEU A 235 -29.11 11.12 -11.38
C LEU A 235 -29.08 12.35 -10.46
N ALA A 236 -28.03 12.52 -9.66
CA ALA A 236 -27.88 13.69 -8.79
C ALA A 236 -27.78 15.01 -9.56
N GLU A 237 -27.08 15.00 -10.70
CA GLU A 237 -26.96 16.18 -11.55
C GLU A 237 -28.27 16.46 -12.31
N ILE A 238 -28.98 15.43 -12.78
CA ILE A 238 -30.30 15.56 -13.41
C ILE A 238 -31.32 16.16 -12.44
N VAL A 239 -31.43 15.59 -11.23
CA VAL A 239 -32.39 16.07 -10.20
C VAL A 239 -32.08 17.51 -9.78
N HIS A 240 -30.80 17.86 -9.69
CA HIS A 240 -30.42 19.24 -9.38
C HIS A 240 -30.81 20.20 -10.51
N ARG A 241 -30.48 19.87 -11.77
CA ARG A 241 -30.81 20.70 -12.93
C ARG A 241 -32.32 20.84 -13.12
N SER A 242 -33.10 19.78 -12.91
CA SER A 242 -34.55 19.84 -13.02
C SER A 242 -35.17 20.75 -11.96
N LYS A 243 -34.64 20.74 -10.72
CA LYS A 243 -35.10 21.68 -9.67
C LYS A 243 -34.71 23.13 -9.98
N GLU A 244 -33.50 23.37 -10.46
CA GLU A 244 -33.07 24.71 -10.91
C GLU A 244 -34.00 25.23 -12.03
N GLN A 245 -34.32 24.39 -13.02
CA GLN A 245 -35.25 24.76 -14.08
C GLN A 245 -36.68 25.02 -13.57
N LEU A 246 -37.18 24.21 -12.64
CA LEU A 246 -38.49 24.42 -12.02
C LEU A 246 -38.56 25.74 -11.25
N LYS A 247 -37.52 26.06 -10.47
CA LYS A 247 -37.40 27.34 -9.77
C LYS A 247 -37.36 28.52 -10.74
N LEU A 248 -36.62 28.37 -11.85
CA LEU A 248 -36.55 29.40 -12.89
C LEU A 248 -37.91 29.63 -13.56
N GLN A 249 -38.64 28.55 -13.86
CA GLN A 249 -40.00 28.63 -14.41
C GLN A 249 -40.98 29.29 -13.43
N GLN A 250 -40.92 28.94 -12.14
CA GLN A 250 -41.73 29.60 -11.11
C GLN A 250 -41.42 31.09 -11.02
N PHE A 251 -40.14 31.46 -11.03
CA PHE A 251 -39.70 32.85 -11.00
C PHE A 251 -40.19 33.65 -12.22
N MET A 252 -40.13 33.05 -13.41
CA MET A 252 -40.63 33.65 -14.66
C MET A 252 -42.15 33.82 -14.64
N HIS A 253 -42.90 32.86 -14.08
CA HIS A 253 -44.36 32.97 -13.92
C HIS A 253 -44.78 34.05 -12.91
N THR A 254 -44.02 34.28 -11.84
CA THR A 254 -44.25 35.40 -10.90
C THR A 254 -43.92 36.78 -11.48
N LYS A 255 -43.26 36.87 -12.65
CA LYS A 255 -42.79 38.14 -13.25
C LYS A 255 -43.48 38.53 -14.57
N ALA A 256 -44.47 37.79 -15.07
CA ALA A 256 -45.26 38.23 -16.23
C ALA A 256 -46.21 39.40 -15.87
N PRO A 257 -46.45 40.38 -16.78
CA PRO A 257 -46.39 41.80 -16.44
C PRO A 257 -47.73 42.43 -16.01
N ILE A 258 -47.68 43.31 -15.01
CA ILE A 258 -48.70 44.34 -14.79
C ILE A 258 -48.49 45.45 -15.85
N ALA A 259 -49.61 45.87 -16.42
CA ALA A 259 -49.77 46.71 -17.59
C ALA A 259 -48.99 48.03 -17.60
N THR A 260 -48.66 48.44 -18.82
CA THR A 260 -48.11 49.72 -19.27
C THR A 260 -48.86 50.95 -18.72
N THR A 261 -48.14 51.86 -18.08
CA THR A 261 -48.49 53.30 -18.05
C THR A 261 -47.25 54.15 -18.29
N LYS A 262 -47.45 55.21 -19.07
CA LYS A 262 -46.45 56.06 -19.71
C LYS A 262 -45.71 56.98 -18.73
N ALA A 263 -44.40 57.09 -18.96
CA ALA A 263 -43.46 58.20 -18.73
C ALA A 263 -43.80 59.32 -17.72
N SER A 264 -42.87 59.57 -16.78
CA SER A 264 -42.06 60.81 -16.74
C SER A 264 -40.96 60.75 -15.67
N THR A 265 -39.71 60.96 -16.13
CA THR A 265 -38.54 61.58 -15.49
C THR A 265 -38.30 61.50 -13.96
N VAL A 266 -37.20 60.78 -13.65
CA VAL A 266 -36.06 61.15 -12.78
C VAL A 266 -36.16 60.90 -11.25
N HIS A 267 -35.13 60.18 -10.80
CA HIS A 267 -34.63 59.87 -9.45
C HIS A 267 -35.42 58.85 -8.59
N MET A 268 -34.91 57.61 -8.60
CA MET A 268 -35.10 56.66 -7.50
C MET A 268 -33.76 56.00 -7.16
N GLU A 269 -33.36 56.13 -5.92
CA GLU A 269 -32.20 55.47 -5.31
C GLU A 269 -32.32 53.95 -5.45
N ASN A 270 -31.21 53.29 -5.77
CA ASN A 270 -31.08 51.85 -5.76
C ASN A 270 -31.09 51.34 -4.30
N PHE A 271 -32.28 51.12 -3.74
CA PHE A 271 -32.42 50.23 -2.60
C PHE A 271 -32.15 48.78 -3.08
N PRO A 272 -31.23 48.03 -2.46
CA PRO A 272 -31.09 46.62 -2.74
C PRO A 272 -32.36 45.91 -2.25
N VAL A 273 -33.24 45.58 -3.20
CA VAL A 273 -34.40 44.71 -2.96
C VAL A 273 -33.84 43.36 -2.53
N GLN A 274 -33.96 43.06 -1.23
CA GLN A 274 -33.78 41.72 -0.71
C GLN A 274 -34.76 40.80 -1.45
N PRO A 275 -34.32 39.61 -1.95
CA PRO A 275 -35.25 38.66 -2.53
C PRO A 275 -36.33 38.31 -1.48
N PRO A 276 -37.60 38.12 -1.89
CA PRO A 276 -38.65 37.70 -0.98
C PRO A 276 -38.19 36.44 -0.24
N ARG A 277 -38.39 36.40 1.08
CA ARG A 277 -38.22 35.17 1.86
C ARG A 277 -39.12 34.10 1.24
N ASP A 278 -38.51 33.09 0.62
CA ASP A 278 -39.17 31.91 0.08
C ASP A 278 -39.91 31.14 1.18
N THR A 279 -41.16 31.50 1.46
CA THR A 279 -42.11 30.65 2.19
C THR A 279 -42.75 29.68 1.19
N CYS A 280 -41.99 28.70 0.71
CA CYS A 280 -42.44 27.43 0.10
C CYS A 280 -41.22 26.60 -0.35
N ALA A 281 -40.25 26.34 0.54
CA ALA A 281 -39.31 25.26 0.30
C ALA A 281 -40.06 23.95 0.57
N ALA A 282 -40.51 23.27 -0.49
CA ALA A 282 -40.99 21.90 -0.39
C ALA A 282 -39.95 21.07 0.37
N GLU A 283 -40.35 20.45 1.50
CA GLU A 283 -39.47 19.59 2.29
C GLU A 283 -38.81 18.57 1.35
N SER A 284 -37.48 18.63 1.26
CA SER A 284 -36.72 17.67 0.48
C SER A 284 -36.95 16.28 1.06
N SER A 285 -37.33 15.34 0.21
CA SER A 285 -37.40 13.93 0.64
C SER A 285 -36.00 13.45 1.06
N THR A 286 -35.92 12.58 2.06
CA THR A 286 -34.65 12.04 2.57
C THR A 286 -33.83 11.34 1.48
N THR A 287 -34.49 10.72 0.50
CA THR A 287 -33.85 10.12 -0.68
C THR A 287 -33.23 11.16 -1.61
N GLU A 288 -33.84 12.33 -1.73
CA GLU A 288 -33.30 13.44 -2.50
C GLU A 288 -32.02 14.01 -1.87
N GLU A 289 -32.01 14.22 -0.55
CA GLU A 289 -30.82 14.69 0.16
C GLU A 289 -29.66 13.69 0.03
N LEU A 290 -29.95 12.39 0.15
CA LEU A 290 -28.97 11.33 -0.07
C LEU A 290 -28.43 11.34 -1.50
N LEU A 291 -29.30 11.56 -2.51
CA LEU A 291 -28.88 11.62 -3.90
C LEU A 291 -28.00 12.86 -4.17
N LEU A 292 -28.37 14.01 -3.61
CA LEU A 292 -27.59 15.25 -3.76
C LEU A 292 -26.18 15.15 -3.15
N CYS A 293 -25.94 14.21 -2.22
CA CYS A 293 -24.59 13.91 -1.72
C CYS A 293 -23.64 13.39 -2.81
N PHE A 294 -24.14 12.85 -3.92
CA PHE A 294 -23.34 12.33 -5.04
C PHE A 294 -23.02 13.38 -6.11
N ARG A 295 -23.38 14.65 -5.91
CA ARG A 295 -23.08 15.71 -6.87
C ARG A 295 -21.58 15.98 -6.98
N LEU A 296 -21.01 15.60 -8.13
CA LEU A 296 -19.58 15.71 -8.38
C LEU A 296 -19.09 17.16 -8.36
N SER A 297 -19.83 18.09 -8.96
CA SER A 297 -19.42 19.51 -9.08
C SER A 297 -19.25 20.19 -7.71
N GLU A 298 -20.24 20.04 -6.84
CA GLU A 298 -20.22 20.60 -5.48
C GLU A 298 -19.17 19.91 -4.61
N ASN A 299 -19.09 18.57 -4.66
CA ASN A 299 -18.06 17.82 -3.92
C ASN A 299 -16.65 18.19 -4.38
N PHE A 300 -16.42 18.36 -5.68
CA PHE A 300 -15.13 18.77 -6.23
C PHE A 300 -14.76 20.20 -5.83
N LYS A 301 -15.73 21.13 -5.87
CA LYS A 301 -15.54 22.51 -5.39
C LYS A 301 -15.20 22.53 -3.91
N ARG A 302 -15.91 21.76 -3.07
CA ARG A 302 -15.63 21.63 -1.63
C ARG A 302 -14.27 21.00 -1.35
N ALA A 303 -13.87 19.99 -2.13
CA ALA A 303 -12.58 19.34 -1.97
C ALA A 303 -11.39 20.26 -2.29
N LEU A 304 -11.57 21.21 -3.20
CA LEU A 304 -10.54 22.19 -3.60
C LEU A 304 -10.60 23.50 -2.81
N GLN A 305 -11.65 23.74 -2.01
CA GLN A 305 -11.75 24.94 -1.19
C GLN A 305 -10.71 24.89 -0.06
N LEU A 306 -9.80 25.87 -0.06
CA LEU A 306 -8.95 26.13 1.10
C LEU A 306 -9.83 26.74 2.21
N GLU A 307 -9.93 26.09 3.36
CA GLU A 307 -10.57 26.67 4.54
C GLU A 307 -9.83 27.96 4.94
N SER A 308 -10.57 29.06 5.13
CA SER A 308 -10.00 30.30 5.62
C SER A 308 -9.63 30.16 7.10
N ALA A 309 -8.44 30.63 7.45
CA ALA A 309 -7.93 30.50 8.80
C ALA A 309 -8.73 31.38 9.79
N SER A 310 -9.50 30.77 10.68
CA SER A 310 -10.01 31.41 11.91
C SER A 310 -9.03 31.17 13.06
N SER A 311 -9.03 31.92 14.16
CA SER A 311 -7.94 31.77 15.17
C SER A 311 -7.83 30.39 15.85
N ASN A 312 -8.88 29.56 15.80
CA ASN A 312 -8.86 28.14 16.20
C ASN A 312 -8.37 27.17 15.09
N SER A 313 -8.13 27.66 13.87
CA SER A 313 -7.66 26.88 12.73
C SER A 313 -6.17 26.59 12.77
N ASN A 314 -5.34 27.43 13.44
CA ASN A 314 -3.89 27.27 13.36
C ASN A 314 -3.40 25.90 13.88
N PHE A 315 -3.94 25.43 15.01
CA PHE A 315 -3.61 24.11 15.55
C PHE A 315 -4.08 22.97 14.63
N LEU A 316 -5.29 23.08 14.08
CA LEU A 316 -5.85 22.09 13.15
C LEU A 316 -5.07 22.06 11.82
N CYS A 317 -4.64 23.22 11.32
CA CYS A 317 -3.81 23.35 10.13
C CYS A 317 -2.42 22.71 10.34
N VAL A 318 -1.79 22.94 11.49
CA VAL A 318 -0.50 22.28 11.81
C VAL A 318 -0.66 20.76 11.86
N ILE A 319 -1.70 20.25 12.53
CA ILE A 319 -1.99 18.81 12.53
C ILE A 319 -2.22 18.30 11.12
N ALA A 320 -2.97 19.01 10.29
CA ALA A 320 -3.20 18.63 8.90
C ALA A 320 -1.89 18.58 8.11
N GLY A 321 -1.01 19.58 8.27
CA GLY A 321 0.32 19.59 7.63
C GLY A 321 1.20 18.41 8.06
N VAL A 322 1.28 18.13 9.37
CA VAL A 322 2.03 16.98 9.90
C VAL A 322 1.49 15.66 9.34
N ARG A 323 0.16 15.50 9.31
CA ARG A 323 -0.48 14.30 8.73
C ARG A 323 -0.13 14.13 7.25
N SER A 324 -0.10 15.21 6.48
CA SER A 324 0.23 15.16 5.05
C SER A 324 1.67 14.74 4.80
N ILE A 325 2.64 15.33 5.51
CA ILE A 325 4.07 14.97 5.39
C ILE A 325 4.28 13.49 5.72
N ILE A 326 3.70 13.05 6.84
CA ILE A 326 3.81 11.65 7.26
C ILE A 326 3.14 10.70 6.26
N CYS A 327 1.98 11.08 5.71
CA CYS A 327 1.29 10.27 4.69
C CYS A 327 2.17 10.06 3.45
N LEU A 328 2.86 11.12 2.99
CA LEU A 328 3.79 11.03 1.87
C LEU A 328 4.96 10.09 2.19
N TRP A 329 5.59 10.23 3.36
CA TRP A 329 6.69 9.35 3.78
C TRP A 329 6.28 7.89 3.91
N VAL A 330 5.15 7.62 4.57
CA VAL A 330 4.61 6.25 4.70
C VAL A 330 4.31 5.69 3.31
N SER A 331 3.75 6.49 2.39
CA SER A 331 3.48 6.06 1.01
C SER A 331 4.77 5.69 0.27
N THR A 332 5.83 6.50 0.38
CA THR A 332 7.14 6.17 -0.20
C THR A 332 7.68 4.84 0.31
N PHE A 333 7.61 4.60 1.64
CA PHE A 333 8.01 3.31 2.20
C PHE A 333 7.18 2.14 1.64
N HIS A 334 5.86 2.30 1.53
CA HIS A 334 4.98 1.26 0.98
C HIS A 334 5.33 0.95 -0.47
N VAL A 335 5.66 1.94 -1.30
CA VAL A 335 6.11 1.70 -2.68
C VAL A 335 7.34 0.77 -2.69
N TYR A 336 8.37 1.04 -1.88
CA TYR A 336 9.54 0.17 -1.82
C TYR A 336 9.23 -1.21 -1.25
N TYR A 337 8.55 -1.28 -0.09
CA TYR A 337 8.26 -2.53 0.61
C TYR A 337 7.40 -3.48 -0.22
N TYR A 338 6.41 -2.95 -0.93
CA TYR A 338 5.52 -3.77 -1.75
C TYR A 338 6.04 -4.02 -3.17
N SER A 339 7.05 -3.28 -3.64
CA SER A 339 7.68 -3.54 -4.95
C SER A 339 8.78 -4.60 -4.90
N VAL A 340 9.14 -5.12 -3.72
CA VAL A 340 10.30 -6.01 -3.59
C VAL A 340 10.17 -7.30 -4.40
N PHE A 341 8.95 -7.80 -4.63
CA PHE A 341 8.71 -8.96 -5.49
C PHE A 341 9.14 -8.75 -6.95
N ALA A 342 9.29 -7.49 -7.39
CA ALA A 342 9.70 -7.10 -8.73
C ALA A 342 11.12 -6.50 -8.78
N LEU A 343 11.85 -6.47 -7.66
CA LEU A 343 13.21 -5.94 -7.59
C LEU A 343 14.25 -7.02 -7.86
N SER A 344 15.15 -6.75 -8.81
CA SER A 344 16.36 -7.57 -8.95
C SER A 344 17.35 -7.18 -7.86
N ASN A 345 18.12 -8.16 -7.39
CA ASN A 345 19.12 -7.97 -6.34
C ASN A 345 18.52 -7.44 -5.01
N ALA A 346 17.34 -7.93 -4.62
CA ALA A 346 16.57 -7.39 -3.49
C ALA A 346 17.36 -7.21 -2.17
N PRO A 347 18.27 -8.11 -1.75
CA PRO A 347 19.22 -7.88 -0.65
C PRO A 347 19.94 -6.53 -0.66
N MET A 348 20.25 -5.97 -1.83
CA MET A 348 20.89 -4.65 -1.97
C MET A 348 20.03 -3.52 -1.39
N LEU A 349 18.70 -3.65 -1.44
CA LEU A 349 17.78 -2.69 -0.82
C LEU A 349 18.01 -2.64 0.69
N PHE A 350 18.17 -3.78 1.34
CA PHE A 350 18.41 -3.86 2.79
C PHE A 350 19.79 -3.33 3.18
N VAL A 351 20.81 -3.59 2.35
CA VAL A 351 22.14 -2.96 2.52
C VAL A 351 22.03 -1.43 2.41
N ALA A 352 21.33 -0.93 1.39
CA ALA A 352 21.12 0.50 1.21
C ALA A 352 20.32 1.12 2.38
N MET A 353 19.34 0.39 2.93
CA MET A 353 18.57 0.80 4.11
C MET A 353 19.43 0.86 5.39
N GLY A 354 20.55 0.12 5.45
CA GLY A 354 21.53 0.24 6.53
C GLY A 354 22.22 1.60 6.60
N ASN A 355 22.28 2.35 5.49
CA ASN A 355 22.91 3.67 5.46
C ASN A 355 22.14 4.69 6.29
N PHE A 356 22.86 5.52 7.05
CA PHE A 356 22.27 6.54 7.92
C PHE A 356 21.28 7.47 7.18
N LEU A 357 21.62 7.90 5.96
CA LEU A 357 20.76 8.77 5.15
C LEU A 357 19.42 8.13 4.78
N ASN A 358 19.35 6.80 4.75
CA ASN A 358 18.15 6.03 4.39
C ASN A 358 17.36 5.55 5.62
N GLN A 359 17.88 5.75 6.84
CA GLN A 359 17.19 5.37 8.08
C GLN A 359 15.78 5.97 8.22
N PRO A 360 15.50 7.23 7.82
CA PRO A 360 14.13 7.75 7.88
C PRO A 360 13.12 6.91 7.10
N LEU A 361 13.54 6.24 6.02
CA LEU A 361 12.68 5.35 5.24
C LEU A 361 12.41 4.03 6.00
N LEU A 362 13.45 3.43 6.58
CA LEU A 362 13.32 2.17 7.35
C LEU A 362 12.45 2.36 8.60
N GLN A 363 12.60 3.51 9.27
CA GLN A 363 11.84 3.86 10.47
C GLN A 363 10.39 4.30 10.18
N ALA A 364 9.96 4.28 8.91
CA ALA A 364 8.60 4.67 8.54
C ALA A 364 7.50 3.82 9.21
N ILE A 365 7.86 2.61 9.63
CA ILE A 365 7.03 1.71 10.46
C ILE A 365 6.55 2.42 11.75
N PHE A 366 7.33 3.35 12.32
CA PHE A 366 6.97 4.11 13.53
C PHE A 366 6.18 5.37 13.23
N PHE A 367 6.21 5.91 12.00
CA PHE A 367 5.45 7.13 11.70
C PHE A 367 3.93 6.93 11.78
N VAL A 368 3.49 5.68 11.62
CA VAL A 368 2.10 5.27 11.82
C VAL A 368 1.62 5.58 13.25
N ASP A 369 2.51 5.52 14.24
CA ASP A 369 2.20 5.82 15.64
C ASP A 369 1.81 7.28 15.86
N VAL A 370 2.28 8.20 15.01
CA VAL A 370 1.88 9.62 15.07
C VAL A 370 0.39 9.77 14.75
N PHE A 371 -0.14 8.99 13.82
CA PHE A 371 -1.57 8.99 13.54
C PHE A 371 -2.40 8.44 14.71
N PHE A 372 -1.89 7.43 15.42
CA PHE A 372 -2.53 6.95 16.66
C PHE A 372 -2.58 8.05 17.73
N VAL A 373 -1.45 8.74 17.96
CA VAL A 373 -1.37 9.86 18.93
C VAL A 373 -2.37 10.96 18.59
N ILE A 374 -2.37 11.44 17.35
CA ILE A 374 -3.26 12.51 16.89
C ILE A 374 -4.72 12.09 17.02
N SER A 375 -5.06 10.85 16.64
CA SER A 375 -6.43 10.33 16.68
C SER A 375 -6.97 10.29 18.11
N ALA A 376 -6.18 9.77 19.06
CA ALA A 376 -6.56 9.70 20.47
C ALA A 376 -6.64 11.08 21.13
N LEU A 377 -5.69 11.97 20.81
CA LEU A 377 -5.67 13.35 21.31
C LEU A 377 -6.96 14.09 20.91
N LEU A 378 -7.29 14.08 19.62
CA LEU A 378 -8.49 14.75 19.11
C LEU A 378 -9.77 14.11 19.64
N LEU A 379 -9.80 12.79 19.80
CA LEU A 379 -10.92 12.08 20.40
C LEU A 379 -11.19 12.57 21.82
N VAL A 380 -10.19 12.49 22.69
CA VAL A 380 -10.33 12.84 24.12
C VAL A 380 -10.62 14.33 24.28
N TYR A 381 -9.87 15.20 23.58
CA TYR A 381 -10.04 16.64 23.66
C TYR A 381 -11.46 17.07 23.24
N ASN A 382 -11.94 16.60 22.08
CA ASN A 382 -13.26 16.99 21.57
C ASN A 382 -14.40 16.40 22.41
N PHE A 383 -14.23 15.17 22.92
CA PHE A 383 -15.23 14.54 23.77
C PHE A 383 -15.37 15.27 25.11
N LEU A 384 -14.26 15.57 25.78
CA LEU A 384 -14.26 16.28 27.06
C LEU A 384 -14.71 17.74 26.93
N SER A 385 -14.39 18.39 25.80
CA SER A 385 -14.83 19.77 25.54
C SER A 385 -16.35 19.87 25.33
N SER A 386 -17.03 18.78 24.97
CA SER A 386 -18.47 18.76 24.75
C SER A 386 -19.24 18.57 26.05
N GLN A 387 -19.47 19.66 26.77
CA GLN A 387 -20.18 19.66 28.06
C GLN A 387 -21.61 19.10 27.98
N THR A 388 -22.29 19.31 26.85
CA THR A 388 -23.63 18.76 26.59
C THR A 388 -23.61 17.23 26.60
N ARG A 389 -22.66 16.61 25.88
CA ARG A 389 -22.48 15.15 25.85
C ARG A 389 -22.13 14.57 27.22
N LEU A 390 -21.25 15.24 27.97
CA LEU A 390 -20.90 14.78 29.33
C LEU A 390 -22.11 14.80 30.27
N LYS A 391 -22.92 15.86 30.23
CA LYS A 391 -24.16 15.95 31.03
C LYS A 391 -25.18 14.88 30.62
N GLU A 392 -25.36 14.66 29.33
CA GLU A 392 -26.25 13.62 28.79
C GLU A 392 -25.83 12.23 29.30
N ILE A 393 -24.56 11.88 29.19
CA ILE A 393 -24.04 10.57 29.66
C ILE A 393 -24.22 10.41 31.17
N ARG A 394 -23.98 11.49 31.95
CA ARG A 394 -24.13 11.46 33.40
C ARG A 394 -25.57 11.20 33.83
N ASN A 395 -26.53 11.79 33.13
CA ASN A 395 -27.95 11.69 33.46
C ASN A 395 -28.61 10.41 32.90
N ASN A 396 -28.09 9.86 31.80
CA ASN A 396 -28.66 8.68 31.14
C ASN A 396 -28.45 7.37 31.91
N ASN A 397 -29.40 6.45 31.76
CA ASN A 397 -29.30 5.07 32.26
C ASN A 397 -28.38 4.21 31.38
N PHE A 398 -27.98 3.03 31.87
CA PHE A 398 -27.07 2.13 31.14
C PHE A 398 -27.56 1.78 29.71
N PRO A 399 -28.84 1.42 29.46
CA PRO A 399 -29.32 1.12 28.10
C PRO A 399 -29.27 2.33 27.16
N GLN A 400 -29.54 3.53 27.67
CA GLN A 400 -29.48 4.77 26.89
C GLN A 400 -28.04 5.11 26.53
N ASN A 401 -27.10 4.94 27.48
CA ASN A 401 -25.67 5.11 27.22
C ASN A 401 -25.15 4.08 26.22
N MET A 402 -25.65 2.83 26.27
CA MET A 402 -25.29 1.81 25.27
C MET A 402 -25.77 2.19 23.86
N ARG A 403 -26.98 2.76 23.74
CA ARG A 403 -27.48 3.28 22.45
C ARG A 403 -26.64 4.45 21.94
N LEU A 404 -26.26 5.39 22.82
CA LEU A 404 -25.40 6.52 22.45
C LEU A 404 -24.00 6.04 22.02
N PHE A 405 -23.42 5.10 22.76
CA PHE A 405 -22.16 4.47 22.41
C PHE A 405 -22.24 3.78 21.04
N GLY A 406 -23.27 2.97 20.80
CA GLY A 406 -23.52 2.32 19.52
C GLY A 406 -23.69 3.32 18.37
N ARG A 407 -24.37 4.45 18.60
CA ARG A 407 -24.50 5.53 17.61
C ARG A 407 -23.15 6.13 17.22
N LEU A 408 -22.28 6.40 18.20
CA LEU A 408 -20.92 6.91 17.95
C LEU A 408 -20.07 5.90 17.16
N LEU A 409 -20.15 4.61 17.53
CA LEU A 409 -19.48 3.54 16.79
C LEU A 409 -19.98 3.43 15.36
N LEU A 410 -21.30 3.44 15.14
CA LEU A 410 -21.90 3.34 13.81
C LEU A 410 -21.51 4.54 12.94
N GLN A 411 -21.51 5.76 13.48
CA GLN A 411 -21.06 6.95 12.74
C GLN A 411 -19.61 6.81 12.27
N ARG A 412 -18.73 6.29 13.13
CA ARG A 412 -17.33 6.04 12.75
C ARG A 412 -17.21 4.91 11.73
N TYR A 413 -17.93 3.81 11.93
CA TYR A 413 -17.95 2.66 11.03
C TYR A 413 -18.39 3.08 9.62
N MET A 414 -19.49 3.84 9.50
CA MET A 414 -20.00 4.34 8.23
C MET A 414 -19.06 5.37 7.56
N ARG A 415 -18.20 6.03 8.34
CA ARG A 415 -17.18 6.94 7.80
C ARG A 415 -16.00 6.20 7.17
N LEU A 416 -15.57 5.07 7.76
CA LEU A 416 -14.33 4.39 7.36
C LEU A 416 -14.58 3.23 6.39
N THR A 417 -15.64 2.45 6.61
CA THR A 417 -15.90 1.20 5.89
C THR A 417 -16.11 1.38 4.39
N PRO A 418 -16.85 2.40 3.88
CA PRO A 418 -17.05 2.56 2.44
C PRO A 418 -15.73 2.71 1.67
N MET A 419 -14.80 3.53 2.19
CA MET A 419 -13.49 3.72 1.57
C MET A 419 -12.61 2.47 1.69
N LEU A 420 -12.73 1.72 2.79
CA LEU A 420 -12.04 0.44 2.95
C LEU A 420 -12.50 -0.58 1.89
N ILE A 421 -13.81 -0.71 1.66
CA ILE A 421 -14.38 -1.62 0.65
C ILE A 421 -13.89 -1.25 -0.75
N ILE A 422 -13.95 0.04 -1.11
CA ILE A 422 -13.46 0.52 -2.41
C ILE A 422 -11.97 0.20 -2.59
N THR A 423 -11.16 0.44 -1.56
CA THR A 423 -9.72 0.16 -1.58
C THR A 423 -9.46 -1.33 -1.75
N MET A 424 -10.20 -2.20 -1.07
CA MET A 424 -10.07 -3.65 -1.20
C MET A 424 -10.44 -4.15 -2.60
N VAL A 425 -11.56 -3.68 -3.15
CA VAL A 425 -11.99 -4.04 -4.51
C VAL A 425 -10.96 -3.58 -5.54
N LEU A 426 -10.49 -2.33 -5.44
CA LEU A 426 -9.44 -1.82 -6.33
C LEU A 426 -8.14 -2.63 -6.21
N THR A 427 -7.77 -3.01 -4.99
CA THR A 427 -6.58 -3.84 -4.75
C THR A 427 -6.72 -5.23 -5.38
N ASP A 428 -7.90 -5.86 -5.27
CA ASP A 428 -8.16 -7.17 -5.88
C ASP A 428 -8.11 -7.09 -7.42
N VAL A 429 -8.65 -6.03 -8.02
CA VAL A 429 -8.55 -5.78 -9.47
C VAL A 429 -7.11 -5.56 -9.90
N ILE A 430 -6.33 -4.77 -9.16
CA ILE A 430 -4.91 -4.54 -9.46
C ILE A 430 -4.11 -5.83 -9.31
N TYR A 431 -4.39 -6.63 -8.27
CA TYR A 431 -3.76 -7.93 -8.08
C TYR A 431 -4.02 -8.85 -9.28
N ASP A 432 -5.29 -8.99 -9.66
CA ASP A 432 -5.70 -9.82 -10.78
C ASP A 432 -5.13 -9.31 -12.12
N LEU A 433 -5.01 -7.99 -12.30
CA LEU A 433 -4.34 -7.35 -13.42
C LEU A 433 -2.86 -7.78 -13.43
N ILE A 434 -2.10 -7.48 -12.38
CA ILE A 434 -0.67 -7.83 -12.33
C ILE A 434 -0.48 -9.34 -12.52
N ASN A 435 -1.32 -10.18 -11.92
CA ASN A 435 -1.23 -11.63 -12.03
C ASN A 435 -1.55 -12.16 -13.46
N THR A 436 -2.32 -11.42 -14.25
CA THR A 436 -2.66 -11.78 -15.64
C THR A 436 -1.64 -11.24 -16.64
N TYR A 437 -1.20 -9.99 -16.45
CA TYR A 437 -0.42 -9.23 -17.44
C TYR A 437 1.08 -9.23 -17.18
N SER A 438 1.48 -9.22 -15.93
CA SER A 438 2.87 -9.06 -15.56
C SER A 438 3.65 -10.34 -15.79
N PRO A 439 4.96 -10.29 -16.10
CA PRO A 439 5.84 -11.43 -15.95
C PRO A 439 6.17 -11.75 -14.48
N PHE A 440 5.82 -10.88 -13.53
CA PHE A 440 6.11 -11.06 -12.10
C PHE A 440 5.05 -11.89 -11.37
N TYR A 441 5.43 -13.03 -10.81
CA TYR A 441 4.52 -13.84 -10.00
C TYR A 441 4.20 -13.18 -8.64
N LEU A 442 2.91 -13.00 -8.35
CA LEU A 442 2.42 -12.62 -7.03
C LEU A 442 1.81 -13.86 -6.38
N GLY A 443 2.51 -14.42 -5.40
CA GLY A 443 2.03 -15.57 -4.64
C GLY A 443 0.76 -15.27 -3.81
N ALA A 444 0.16 -16.33 -3.27
CA ALA A 444 -0.98 -16.22 -2.37
C ALA A 444 -0.67 -15.40 -1.09
N ASN A 445 0.60 -15.40 -0.66
CA ASN A 445 1.10 -14.68 0.51
C ASN A 445 1.53 -13.23 0.22
N SER A 446 1.12 -12.65 -0.91
CA SER A 446 1.60 -11.33 -1.37
C SER A 446 1.04 -10.14 -0.58
N GLY A 447 0.13 -10.35 0.37
CA GLY A 447 -0.54 -9.28 1.14
C GLY A 447 -1.63 -8.53 0.35
N TYR A 448 -1.77 -8.80 -0.95
CA TYR A 448 -2.82 -8.27 -1.82
C TYR A 448 -4.03 -9.20 -1.98
N TYR A 449 -3.84 -10.48 -1.68
CA TYR A 449 -4.83 -11.51 -1.93
C TYR A 449 -6.00 -11.42 -0.96
N CYS A 450 -7.22 -11.17 -1.48
CA CYS A 450 -8.39 -10.85 -0.67
C CYS A 450 -9.53 -11.86 -0.73
N LYS A 451 -9.54 -12.76 -1.72
CA LYS A 451 -10.70 -13.60 -2.06
C LYS A 451 -11.22 -14.47 -0.92
N GLN A 452 -10.34 -14.99 -0.06
CA GLN A 452 -10.74 -15.88 1.05
C GLN A 452 -11.03 -15.16 2.37
N ARG A 453 -10.38 -14.01 2.64
CA ARG A 453 -10.33 -13.41 3.98
C ARG A 453 -10.83 -11.96 4.05
N TRP A 454 -11.45 -11.45 2.99
CA TRP A 454 -11.98 -10.07 2.90
C TRP A 454 -12.87 -9.66 4.08
N TRP A 455 -13.69 -10.56 4.61
CA TRP A 455 -14.67 -10.25 5.66
C TRP A 455 -14.02 -9.83 6.99
N HIS A 456 -12.77 -10.25 7.26
CA HIS A 456 -12.04 -9.83 8.46
C HIS A 456 -11.77 -8.32 8.47
N ASN A 457 -11.56 -7.71 7.30
CA ASN A 457 -11.35 -6.26 7.17
C ASN A 457 -12.63 -5.49 7.48
N VAL A 458 -13.78 -6.01 7.06
CA VAL A 458 -15.10 -5.39 7.33
C VAL A 458 -15.40 -5.42 8.83
N LEU A 459 -14.99 -6.48 9.53
CA LEU A 459 -15.14 -6.61 10.98
C LEU A 459 -14.03 -5.93 11.80
N TYR A 460 -12.99 -5.38 11.16
CA TYR A 460 -11.82 -4.80 11.83
C TYR A 460 -11.09 -5.76 12.79
N ILE A 461 -10.96 -7.03 12.40
CA ILE A 461 -10.29 -8.09 13.20
C ILE A 461 -9.09 -8.73 12.48
N GLN A 462 -8.72 -8.23 11.30
CA GLN A 462 -7.63 -8.79 10.49
C GLN A 462 -6.27 -8.72 11.18
N ASN A 463 -6.07 -7.82 12.16
CA ASN A 463 -4.82 -7.72 12.92
C ASN A 463 -4.56 -8.91 13.86
N PHE A 464 -5.54 -9.78 14.09
CA PHE A 464 -5.32 -11.04 14.81
C PHE A 464 -4.74 -12.14 13.93
N LEU A 465 -4.90 -12.04 12.60
CA LEU A 465 -4.30 -12.96 11.65
C LEU A 465 -2.79 -12.76 11.53
N ASP A 466 -2.12 -13.73 10.92
CA ASP A 466 -0.74 -13.57 10.51
C ASP A 466 -0.63 -12.58 9.34
N MET A 467 0.42 -11.77 9.30
CA MET A 467 0.61 -10.74 8.28
C MET A 467 0.48 -11.25 6.83
N LYS A 468 0.93 -12.48 6.56
CA LYS A 468 0.81 -13.16 5.25
C LYS A 468 -0.62 -13.45 4.82
N ASP A 469 -1.53 -13.52 5.78
CA ASP A 469 -2.92 -13.91 5.61
C ASP A 469 -3.87 -12.69 5.57
N ILE A 470 -3.36 -11.49 5.88
CA ILE A 470 -4.18 -10.28 5.90
C ILE A 470 -4.47 -9.87 4.45
N CYS A 471 -5.76 -9.76 4.11
CA CYS A 471 -6.20 -9.10 2.88
C CYS A 471 -5.85 -7.61 2.95
N CYS A 472 -5.13 -7.09 1.96
CA CYS A 472 -4.54 -5.74 1.99
C CYS A 472 -3.73 -5.57 3.30
N SER A 473 -2.53 -6.14 3.34
CA SER A 473 -1.74 -6.27 4.57
C SER A 473 -1.48 -4.97 5.32
N TRP A 474 -1.59 -3.80 4.70
CA TRP A 474 -1.51 -2.47 5.34
C TRP A 474 -2.77 -2.05 6.14
N THR A 475 -3.90 -2.75 5.96
CA THR A 475 -5.17 -2.41 6.64
C THR A 475 -5.17 -2.76 8.13
N TRP A 476 -4.20 -3.52 8.62
CA TRP A 476 -4.05 -3.86 10.05
C TRP A 476 -4.11 -2.63 10.97
N TYR A 477 -3.53 -1.51 10.54
CA TYR A 477 -3.53 -0.26 11.30
C TYR A 477 -4.94 0.25 11.55
N LEU A 478 -5.81 0.14 10.54
CA LEU A 478 -7.18 0.61 10.63
C LEU A 478 -8.02 -0.26 11.60
N ALA A 479 -7.73 -1.56 11.70
CA ALA A 479 -8.31 -2.43 12.72
C ALA A 479 -7.88 -2.03 14.13
N CYS A 480 -6.58 -1.81 14.35
CA CYS A 480 -6.08 -1.28 15.62
C CYS A 480 -6.76 0.05 15.98
N GLU A 481 -6.91 0.96 15.02
CA GLU A 481 -7.56 2.25 15.22
C GLU A 481 -9.03 2.11 15.69
N MET A 482 -9.82 1.25 15.05
CA MET A 482 -11.20 0.99 15.47
C MET A 482 -11.28 0.36 16.86
N GLN A 483 -10.40 -0.60 17.16
CA GLN A 483 -10.32 -1.26 18.47
C GLN A 483 -9.93 -0.28 19.58
N PHE A 484 -8.94 0.58 19.33
CA PHE A 484 -8.50 1.61 20.29
C PHE A 484 -9.57 2.69 20.48
N TYR A 485 -10.30 3.04 19.42
CA TYR A 485 -11.44 3.95 19.53
C TYR A 485 -12.53 3.41 20.45
N ILE A 486 -12.90 2.13 20.28
CA ILE A 486 -13.87 1.45 21.15
C ILE A 486 -13.40 1.50 22.61
N LEU A 487 -12.13 1.15 22.86
CA LEU A 487 -11.55 1.12 24.21
C LEU A 487 -11.53 2.52 24.86
N ILE A 488 -10.99 3.53 24.19
CA ILE A 488 -10.91 4.89 24.77
C ILE A 488 -12.28 5.53 24.89
N THR A 489 -13.20 5.30 23.95
CA THR A 489 -14.57 5.81 24.08
C THR A 489 -15.27 5.16 25.28
N ALA A 490 -15.08 3.86 25.52
CA ALA A 490 -15.60 3.21 26.73
C ALA A 490 -15.01 3.82 28.02
N LEU A 491 -13.71 4.10 28.04
CA LEU A 491 -13.07 4.80 29.17
C LEU A 491 -13.60 6.23 29.36
N LEU A 492 -13.95 6.94 28.29
CA LEU A 492 -14.54 8.28 28.37
C LEU A 492 -15.96 8.27 28.93
N PHE A 493 -16.77 7.26 28.57
CA PHE A 493 -18.10 7.05 29.18
C PHE A 493 -17.96 6.72 30.67
N LEU A 494 -16.98 5.86 31.00
CA LEU A 494 -16.65 5.53 32.38
C LEU A 494 -16.18 6.76 33.16
N TYR A 495 -15.36 7.63 32.54
CA TYR A 495 -14.89 8.89 33.11
C TYR A 495 -16.04 9.85 33.43
N ALA A 496 -17.05 9.93 32.55
CA ALA A 496 -18.23 10.76 32.77
C ALA A 496 -19.10 10.29 33.95
N LYS A 497 -19.11 8.98 34.25
CA LYS A 497 -19.84 8.40 35.39
C LYS A 497 -19.01 8.36 36.68
N SER A 498 -17.77 7.90 36.59
CA SER A 498 -16.83 7.73 37.70
C SER A 498 -15.41 8.08 37.27
N GLU A 499 -15.01 9.32 37.56
CA GLU A 499 -13.69 9.85 37.23
C GLU A 499 -12.55 9.05 37.89
N ARG A 500 -12.72 8.64 39.15
CA ARG A 500 -11.69 7.88 39.90
C ARG A 500 -11.43 6.53 39.24
N PHE A 501 -12.49 5.78 38.94
CA PHE A 501 -12.35 4.45 38.38
C PHE A 501 -11.78 4.51 36.95
N ALA A 502 -12.20 5.47 36.13
CA ALA A 502 -11.63 5.67 34.80
C ALA A 502 -10.12 6.00 34.84
N LYS A 503 -9.67 6.84 35.78
CA LYS A 503 -8.24 7.15 35.97
C LYS A 503 -7.45 5.92 36.39
N ILE A 504 -7.97 5.11 37.32
CA ILE A 504 -7.33 3.86 37.74
C ILE A 504 -7.23 2.91 36.55
N SER A 505 -8.32 2.67 35.82
CA SER A 505 -8.31 1.83 34.63
C SER A 505 -7.30 2.33 33.59
N PHE A 506 -7.23 3.64 33.34
CA PHE A 506 -6.26 4.21 32.40
C PHE A 506 -4.81 3.98 32.84
N VAL A 507 -4.48 4.23 34.11
CA VAL A 507 -3.13 3.97 34.64
C VAL A 507 -2.78 2.49 34.53
N THR A 508 -3.72 1.58 34.83
CA THR A 508 -3.51 0.14 34.67
C THR A 508 -3.19 -0.23 33.21
N LEU A 509 -3.85 0.39 32.22
CA LEU A 509 -3.54 0.13 30.81
C LEU A 509 -2.17 0.69 30.41
N VAL A 510 -1.82 1.90 30.87
CA VAL A 510 -0.52 2.55 30.59
C VAL A 510 0.64 1.75 31.18
N VAL A 511 0.47 1.11 32.33
CA VAL A 511 1.51 0.25 32.94
C VAL A 511 1.47 -1.17 32.37
N GLY A 512 0.27 -1.72 32.15
CA GLY A 512 0.08 -3.11 31.75
C GLY A 512 0.55 -3.42 30.33
N PHE A 513 0.22 -2.59 29.34
CA PHE A 513 0.57 -2.87 27.95
C PHE A 513 2.07 -2.79 27.61
N PRO A 514 2.86 -1.88 28.19
CA PRO A 514 4.33 -1.95 28.08
C PRO A 514 4.90 -3.25 28.64
N VAL A 515 4.37 -3.75 29.76
CA VAL A 515 4.80 -5.05 30.32
C VAL A 515 4.46 -6.19 29.37
N VAL A 516 3.25 -6.20 28.79
CA VAL A 516 2.88 -7.18 27.75
C VAL A 516 3.80 -7.09 26.54
N GLY A 517 4.10 -5.88 26.07
CA GLY A 517 5.02 -5.65 24.96
C GLY A 517 6.43 -6.17 25.26
N TRP A 518 6.93 -5.93 26.48
CA TRP A 518 8.22 -6.45 26.94
C TRP A 518 8.22 -7.98 27.02
N LEU A 519 7.16 -8.59 27.55
CA LEU A 519 7.01 -10.05 27.58
C LEU A 519 6.99 -10.64 26.15
N CYS A 520 6.24 -10.02 25.24
CA CYS A 520 6.26 -10.42 23.83
C CYS A 520 7.66 -10.32 23.22
N ASN A 521 8.41 -9.27 23.55
CA ASN A 521 9.79 -9.13 23.10
C ASN A 521 10.68 -10.26 23.63
N TYR A 522 10.61 -10.51 24.94
CA TYR A 522 11.38 -11.53 25.63
C TYR A 522 11.10 -12.95 25.12
N TYR A 523 9.83 -13.35 25.03
CA TYR A 523 9.44 -14.70 24.59
C TYR A 523 9.81 -14.98 23.13
N ASN A 524 9.80 -13.97 22.26
CA ASN A 524 10.14 -14.14 20.85
C ASN A 524 11.63 -13.88 20.56
N GLY A 525 12.42 -13.55 21.60
CA GLY A 525 13.87 -13.32 21.50
C GLY A 525 14.24 -12.26 20.47
N ILE A 526 13.46 -11.17 20.43
CA ILE A 526 13.57 -10.14 19.39
C ILE A 526 14.86 -9.34 19.57
N THR A 527 15.65 -9.27 18.50
CA THR A 527 16.85 -8.44 18.39
C THR A 527 16.65 -7.37 17.32
N PHE A 528 17.51 -6.35 17.31
CA PHE A 528 17.47 -5.27 16.31
C PHE A 528 18.11 -5.66 14.96
N ASP A 529 18.32 -6.96 14.72
CA ASP A 529 18.79 -7.46 13.44
C ASP A 529 17.68 -7.31 12.38
N ILE A 530 18.03 -6.88 11.18
CA ILE A 530 17.06 -6.52 10.12
C ILE A 530 16.17 -7.72 9.75
N ASP A 531 16.75 -8.91 9.62
CA ASP A 531 16.06 -10.16 9.31
C ASP A 531 15.12 -10.59 10.45
N LYS A 532 15.57 -10.46 11.71
CA LYS A 532 14.76 -10.79 12.88
C LYS A 532 13.62 -9.78 13.06
N LEU A 533 13.88 -8.50 12.85
CA LEU A 533 12.86 -7.44 12.90
C LEU A 533 11.79 -7.67 11.81
N HIS A 534 12.19 -7.96 10.57
CA HIS A 534 11.26 -8.22 9.48
C HIS A 534 10.47 -9.51 9.67
N SER A 535 11.11 -10.60 10.11
CA SER A 535 10.43 -11.88 10.36
C SER A 535 9.49 -11.83 11.57
N THR A 536 9.73 -10.93 12.53
CA THR A 536 8.88 -10.74 13.73
C THR A 536 7.88 -9.58 13.60
N LEU A 537 7.76 -8.95 12.42
CA LEU A 537 6.76 -7.90 12.16
C LEU A 537 5.35 -8.33 12.55
N ASN A 538 4.99 -9.58 12.29
CA ASN A 538 3.68 -10.09 12.68
C ASN A 538 3.40 -9.96 14.18
N GLN A 539 4.40 -10.16 15.03
CA GLN A 539 4.27 -10.15 16.49
C GLN A 539 4.45 -8.75 17.10
N LEU A 540 5.32 -7.92 16.50
CA LEU A 540 5.69 -6.59 17.02
C LEU A 540 4.92 -5.43 16.39
N TYR A 541 4.50 -5.59 15.14
CA TYR A 541 3.96 -4.49 14.35
C TYR A 541 2.46 -4.61 14.19
N VAL A 542 1.94 -5.79 13.87
CA VAL A 542 0.53 -5.99 13.54
C VAL A 542 -0.36 -6.06 14.79
N LYS A 543 0.13 -6.64 15.89
CA LYS A 543 -0.72 -6.95 17.05
C LYS A 543 -1.08 -5.71 17.88
N PRO A 544 -2.34 -5.58 18.32
CA PRO A 544 -2.83 -4.35 18.96
C PRO A 544 -2.21 -4.09 20.34
N TRP A 545 -1.92 -5.13 21.12
CA TRP A 545 -1.40 -4.99 22.50
C TRP A 545 0.01 -4.39 22.57
N VAL A 546 0.80 -4.50 21.50
CA VAL A 546 2.14 -3.88 21.43
C VAL A 546 2.05 -2.43 20.93
N ARG A 547 1.02 -2.12 20.12
CA ARG A 547 0.85 -0.84 19.41
C ARG A 547 -0.11 0.16 20.06
N ILE A 548 -0.72 -0.20 21.19
CA ILE A 548 -1.66 0.69 21.90
C ILE A 548 -0.98 1.86 22.63
N ASN A 549 0.31 1.73 22.99
CA ASN A 549 1.01 2.71 23.83
C ASN A 549 0.99 4.15 23.27
N PRO A 550 1.27 4.41 21.97
CA PRO A 550 1.15 5.75 21.39
C PRO A 550 -0.28 6.30 21.46
N TYR A 551 -1.30 5.45 21.31
CA TYR A 551 -2.70 5.87 21.43
C TYR A 551 -3.03 6.31 22.86
N LEU A 552 -2.54 5.60 23.88
CA LEU A 552 -2.66 6.02 25.28
C LEU A 552 -1.93 7.34 25.55
N GLY A 553 -0.74 7.52 24.99
CA GLY A 553 0.01 8.78 25.06
C GLY A 553 -0.79 9.96 24.47
N GLY A 554 -1.40 9.76 23.30
CA GLY A 554 -2.29 10.75 22.68
C GLY A 554 -3.51 11.06 23.54
N ALA A 555 -4.14 10.04 24.14
CA ALA A 555 -5.27 10.21 25.05
C ALA A 555 -4.89 11.05 26.30
N LEU A 556 -3.72 10.80 26.89
CA LEU A 556 -3.19 11.58 28.00
C LEU A 556 -2.95 13.04 27.60
N CYS A 557 -2.31 13.27 26.45
CA CYS A 557 -2.09 14.62 25.91
C CYS A 557 -3.41 15.36 25.69
N GLY A 558 -4.43 14.70 25.13
CA GLY A 558 -5.76 15.29 24.95
C GLY A 558 -6.42 15.70 26.27
N TRP A 559 -6.29 14.85 27.31
CA TRP A 559 -6.81 15.15 28.65
C TRP A 559 -6.07 16.33 29.31
N LEU A 560 -4.73 16.37 29.21
CA LEU A 560 -3.91 17.47 29.74
C LEU A 560 -4.23 18.80 29.06
N LEU A 561 -4.37 18.81 27.73
CA LEU A 561 -4.75 19.99 26.96
C LEU A 561 -6.12 20.51 27.37
N HIS A 562 -7.11 19.63 27.53
CA HIS A 562 -8.43 20.01 27.99
C HIS A 562 -8.38 20.62 29.40
N ASN A 563 -7.70 19.97 30.35
CA ASN A 563 -7.60 20.47 31.73
C ASN A 563 -6.90 21.83 31.83
N ASN A 564 -5.83 22.03 31.05
CA ASN A 564 -5.13 23.31 30.99
C ASN A 564 -6.00 24.41 30.36
N SER A 565 -6.78 24.09 29.32
CA SER A 565 -7.73 25.01 28.71
C SER A 565 -8.84 25.44 29.68
N GLN A 566 -9.39 24.50 30.46
CA GLN A 566 -10.39 24.78 31.50
C GLN A 566 -9.81 25.68 32.60
N ARG A 567 -8.60 25.39 33.10
CA ARG A 567 -7.91 26.23 34.10
C ARG A 567 -7.67 27.65 33.58
N ARG A 568 -7.31 27.80 32.30
CA ARG A 568 -7.10 29.09 31.67
C ARG A 568 -8.41 29.89 31.57
N HIS A 569 -9.51 29.26 31.17
CA HIS A 569 -10.83 29.90 31.15
C HIS A 569 -11.28 30.34 32.55
N GLN A 570 -11.06 29.51 33.57
CA GLN A 570 -11.36 29.87 34.96
C GLN A 570 -10.53 31.07 35.44
N ARG A 571 -9.23 31.13 35.11
CA ARG A 571 -8.38 32.29 35.44
C ARG A 571 -8.85 33.57 34.75
N TYR A 572 -9.23 33.50 33.47
CA TYR A 572 -9.78 34.65 32.76
C TYR A 572 -11.11 35.13 33.36
N HIS A 573 -12.01 34.22 33.72
CA HIS A 573 -13.26 34.58 34.38
C HIS A 573 -13.04 35.22 35.76
N ASN A 574 -12.10 34.69 36.54
CA ASN A 574 -11.77 35.25 37.86
C ASN A 574 -11.17 36.67 37.75
N HIS A 575 -10.28 36.91 36.78
CA HIS A 575 -9.71 38.26 36.55
C HIS A 575 -10.71 39.27 35.99
N GLN A 576 -11.75 38.84 35.27
CA GLN A 576 -12.81 39.74 34.80
C GLN A 576 -13.82 40.12 35.91
N GLN A 577 -13.86 39.39 37.03
CA GLN A 577 -14.77 39.68 38.16
C GLN A 577 -14.15 40.60 39.23
N GLU A 578 -12.81 40.72 39.31
CA GLU A 578 -12.11 41.61 40.24
C GLU A 578 -12.38 43.13 40.09
N PRO A 579 -12.71 43.72 38.91
CA PRO A 579 -12.92 45.17 38.82
C PRO A 579 -14.21 45.69 39.46
N GLN A 580 -15.16 44.84 39.83
CA GLN A 580 -16.47 45.28 40.36
C GLN A 580 -16.57 45.30 41.89
N SER A 581 -15.66 44.65 42.61
CA SER A 581 -15.65 44.63 44.08
C SER A 581 -14.89 45.80 44.72
N GLU A 582 -13.97 46.46 44.01
CA GLU A 582 -13.16 47.56 44.57
C GLU A 582 -13.86 48.95 44.52
N GLN A 583 -14.99 49.11 43.83
CA GLN A 583 -15.72 50.39 43.78
C GLN A 583 -16.81 50.58 44.84
N GLN A 584 -17.13 49.56 45.65
CA GLN A 584 -18.17 49.64 46.70
C GLN A 584 -17.64 49.78 48.14
N GLN A 585 -16.32 49.88 48.33
CA GLN A 585 -15.70 50.10 49.64
C GLN A 585 -14.83 51.36 49.64
N LYS A 586 -15.46 52.54 49.60
CA LYS A 586 -14.83 53.78 50.09
C LYS A 586 -15.63 54.33 51.27
N PRO A 587 -15.11 54.28 52.51
CA PRO A 587 -15.70 55.02 53.63
C PRO A 587 -15.47 56.53 53.45
N GLN A 588 -16.48 57.32 53.79
CA GLN A 588 -16.41 58.78 53.90
C GLN A 588 -15.30 59.21 54.89
N PRO A 589 -14.55 60.30 54.62
CA PRO A 589 -13.58 60.82 55.57
C PRO A 589 -14.26 61.69 56.64
N GLN A 590 -14.03 61.37 57.91
CA GLN A 590 -14.30 62.25 59.05
C GLN A 590 -13.22 63.36 59.15
N PRO A 591 -13.55 64.54 59.74
CA PRO A 591 -12.68 65.72 59.71
C PRO A 591 -11.89 65.90 61.01
N GLN A 592 -10.55 65.81 60.95
CA GLN A 592 -9.59 66.22 61.99
C GLN A 592 -8.22 66.37 61.35
N THR A 593 -7.28 67.25 61.69
CA THR A 593 -7.17 68.51 62.43
C THR A 593 -5.77 69.01 62.03
N GLN A 594 -5.57 70.33 61.90
CA GLN A 594 -4.28 70.94 61.58
C GLN A 594 -3.14 70.46 62.50
N THR A 595 -1.96 70.24 61.93
CA THR A 595 -0.68 70.59 62.57
C THR A 595 0.41 70.74 61.52
N ASP A 596 0.93 71.97 61.42
CA ASP A 596 2.09 72.36 60.64
C ASP A 596 3.38 71.70 61.18
N SER A 597 4.29 71.33 60.29
CA SER A 597 5.74 71.56 60.46
C SER A 597 6.53 71.20 59.18
N HIS A 598 6.85 72.26 58.44
CA HIS A 598 8.14 72.57 57.81
C HIS A 598 9.28 71.49 57.71
N VAL A 599 9.81 71.39 56.47
CA VAL A 599 11.24 71.58 56.07
C VAL A 599 12.11 70.34 55.71
N GLN A 600 12.55 70.37 54.42
CA GLN A 600 13.79 69.86 53.76
C GLN A 600 14.04 68.34 53.78
N ARG A 601 14.38 67.68 52.67
CA ARG A 601 15.27 68.07 51.55
C ARG A 601 14.97 67.24 50.30
#